data_AF-S2VXF5-F1
#
_entry.id   AF-S2VXF5-F1
#
_cell.length_a   1.000
_cell.length_b   1.000
_cell.length_c   1.000
_cell.angle_alpha   90.00
_cell.angle_beta   90.00
_cell.angle_gamma   90.00
#
_symmetry.space_group_name_H-M   'P 1'
#
loop_
_entity.id
_entity.type
_entity.pdbx_description
1 polymer ?
#
loop_
_entity_poly.entity_id
_entity_poly.type
_entity_poly.pdbx_seq_one_letter_code
_entity_poly.pdbx_strand_id
1 'polypeptide(L)'
;MSWQKAEENGCIQRSPISGYTLELVISKSSNRIFTIPNVLSFLRLLGVPFFLVLVLIGRDLLAVILLAVSSSTDLLDGQIARRFNQQSKLGEVLDPAADRLYILVIAVALAVRGIVPWSYLIILLGRDLMMLLLVPALRARGAISLPVHFVGKIATFCLLIALPLVLLGAGSWVISPAAKILGWAFAWWGAFMYWWAGLVYVKQTFSFVKETEAS
;
A
#
# COMPACT_ATOMS: atom_id res chain seq x y z
N MET A 1 67.74 9.49 -11.34
CA MET A 1 67.59 10.57 -10.34
C MET A 1 66.13 11.02 -10.39
N SER A 2 65.43 10.83 -9.27
CA SER A 2 64.09 11.34 -8.91
C SER A 2 62.91 11.15 -9.87
N TRP A 3 62.21 10.00 -9.77
CA TRP A 3 60.76 9.92 -10.02
C TRP A 3 60.12 8.91 -9.05
N GLN A 4 60.47 9.02 -7.76
CA GLN A 4 59.94 8.18 -6.68
C GLN A 4 59.09 8.98 -5.70
N LYS A 5 58.28 9.94 -6.18
CA LYS A 5 57.36 10.66 -5.29
C LYS A 5 56.16 11.26 -6.04
N ALA A 6 54.98 10.84 -5.56
CA ALA A 6 53.65 11.44 -5.68
C ALA A 6 52.64 10.75 -6.61
N GLU A 7 51.44 10.56 -6.03
CA GLU A 7 50.15 10.09 -6.56
C GLU A 7 49.99 8.55 -6.55
N GLU A 8 49.55 7.86 -5.48
CA GLU A 8 48.59 8.21 -4.42
C GLU A 8 47.31 8.90 -4.94
N ASN A 9 46.47 8.09 -5.60
CA ASN A 9 44.99 8.07 -5.56
C ASN A 9 44.41 7.76 -6.95
N GLY A 10 43.86 6.55 -7.10
CA GLY A 10 43.10 6.15 -8.28
C GLY A 10 43.79 5.04 -9.06
N CYS A 11 43.52 3.80 -8.65
CA CYS A 11 43.83 2.63 -9.47
C CYS A 11 42.93 2.69 -10.73
N ILE A 12 43.40 3.37 -11.78
CA ILE A 12 42.78 3.33 -13.10
C ILE A 12 43.16 1.99 -13.73
N GLN A 13 42.35 0.95 -13.49
CA GLN A 13 42.42 -0.28 -14.29
C GLN A 13 41.85 0.02 -15.68
N ARG A 14 42.73 0.28 -16.66
CA ARG A 14 42.37 0.21 -18.08
C ARG A 14 42.45 -1.25 -18.50
N SER A 15 41.31 -1.87 -18.82
CA SER A 15 41.28 -3.11 -19.60
C SER A 15 40.92 -2.77 -21.05
N PRO A 16 41.62 -3.32 -22.07
CA PRO A 16 41.26 -3.14 -23.46
C PRO A 16 40.42 -4.34 -23.91
N ILE A 17 39.09 -4.22 -23.90
CA ILE A 17 38.21 -5.27 -24.44
C ILE A 17 37.08 -4.65 -25.27
N SER A 18 37.23 -4.81 -26.58
CA SER A 18 36.21 -5.08 -27.61
C SER A 18 34.77 -4.57 -27.38
N GLY A 19 34.37 -3.58 -28.19
CA GLY A 19 33.23 -3.75 -29.11
C GLY A 19 31.80 -3.58 -28.60
N TYR A 20 31.54 -3.41 -27.30
CA TYR A 20 30.19 -3.12 -26.81
C TYR A 20 30.23 -2.02 -25.77
N THR A 21 29.78 -0.82 -26.14
CA THR A 21 29.47 0.27 -25.21
C THR A 21 28.23 -0.13 -24.40
N LEU A 22 28.41 -1.05 -23.45
CA LEU A 22 27.52 -1.14 -22.30
C LEU A 22 27.76 0.14 -21.51
N GLU A 23 27.05 1.21 -21.88
CA GLU A 23 26.63 2.20 -20.92
C GLU A 23 25.91 1.41 -19.82
N LEU A 24 26.69 0.98 -18.83
CA LEU A 24 26.20 0.72 -17.49
C LEU A 24 25.59 2.04 -17.05
N VAL A 25 24.33 2.25 -17.43
CA VAL A 25 23.37 3.06 -16.71
C VAL A 25 23.26 2.37 -15.36
N ILE A 26 24.25 2.63 -14.51
CA ILE A 26 24.11 2.55 -13.08
C ILE A 26 23.06 3.62 -12.81
N SER A 27 21.80 3.22 -12.95
CA SER A 27 20.68 3.96 -12.39
C SER A 27 21.05 4.12 -10.93
N LYS A 28 21.54 5.31 -10.60
CA LYS A 28 21.84 5.73 -9.25
C LYS A 28 20.50 5.69 -8.55
N SER A 29 20.12 4.52 -8.02
CA SER A 29 18.93 4.40 -7.19
C SER A 29 19.26 5.23 -5.96
N SER A 30 18.83 6.48 -6.01
CA SER A 30 19.10 7.45 -4.98
C SER A 30 18.56 6.83 -3.70
N ASN A 31 19.46 6.53 -2.76
CA ASN A 31 19.14 6.04 -1.42
C ASN A 31 18.52 7.20 -0.60
N ARG A 32 17.58 7.93 -1.21
CA ARG A 32 16.82 9.00 -0.59
C ARG A 32 15.68 8.34 0.13
N ILE A 33 15.87 8.18 1.43
CA ILE A 33 14.85 7.74 2.39
C ILE A 33 13.71 8.77 2.44
N PHE A 34 13.99 10.04 2.17
CA PHE A 34 13.01 11.12 2.03
C PHE A 34 12.57 11.27 0.57
N THR A 35 11.49 10.59 0.21
CA THR A 35 10.70 10.85 -1.01
C THR A 35 9.32 11.36 -0.61
N ILE A 36 8.68 12.17 -1.45
CA ILE A 36 7.33 12.71 -1.19
C ILE A 36 6.35 11.58 -0.80
N PRO A 37 6.31 10.42 -1.49
CA PRO A 37 5.46 9.29 -1.10
C PRO A 37 5.71 8.81 0.32
N ASN A 38 6.99 8.63 0.73
CA ASN A 38 7.30 8.09 2.05
C ASN A 38 6.86 9.02 3.19
N VAL A 39 6.94 10.34 2.97
CA VAL A 39 6.45 11.34 3.94
C VAL A 39 4.94 11.23 4.10
N LEU A 40 4.20 10.98 3.03
CA LEU A 40 2.74 10.84 3.05
C LEU A 40 2.29 9.54 3.72
N SER A 41 2.94 8.42 3.41
CA SER A 41 2.69 7.15 4.09
C SER A 41 2.96 7.29 5.60
N PHE A 42 4.03 8.02 5.97
CA PHE A 42 4.35 8.31 7.37
C PHE A 42 3.33 9.23 8.04
N LEU A 43 2.92 10.31 7.36
CA LEU A 43 1.89 11.22 7.86
C LEU A 43 0.57 10.49 8.09
N ARG A 44 0.22 9.56 7.20
CA ARG A 44 -0.96 8.71 7.36
C ARG A 44 -0.84 7.78 8.55
N LEU A 45 0.33 7.16 8.74
CA LEU A 45 0.62 6.32 9.90
C LEU A 45 0.49 7.11 11.21
N LEU A 46 0.92 8.39 11.22
CA LEU A 46 0.71 9.31 12.33
C LEU A 46 -0.75 9.78 12.47
N GLY A 47 -1.49 9.84 11.36
CA GLY A 47 -2.93 10.12 11.36
C GLY A 47 -3.76 9.03 12.02
N VAL A 48 -3.30 7.77 12.02
CA VAL A 48 -3.98 6.62 12.65
C VAL A 48 -4.25 6.83 14.15
N PRO A 49 -3.26 7.09 15.02
CA PRO A 49 -3.51 7.30 16.43
C PRO A 49 -4.37 8.54 16.68
N PHE A 50 -4.20 9.59 15.87
CA PHE A 50 -5.03 10.78 15.98
C PHE A 50 -6.49 10.47 15.66
N PHE A 51 -6.76 9.77 14.56
CA PHE A 51 -8.09 9.26 14.21
C PHE A 51 -8.71 8.45 15.34
N LEU A 52 -7.95 7.51 15.91
CA LEU A 52 -8.44 6.65 16.99
C LEU A 52 -8.86 7.47 18.20
N VAL A 53 -8.03 8.44 18.62
CA VAL A 53 -8.36 9.35 19.73
C VAL A 53 -9.62 10.17 19.43
N LEU A 54 -9.76 10.72 18.21
CA LEU A 54 -10.93 11.50 17.83
C LEU A 54 -12.22 10.68 17.88
N VAL A 55 -12.18 9.46 17.35
CA VAL A 55 -13.33 8.55 17.36
C VAL A 55 -13.69 8.11 18.78
N LEU A 56 -12.69 7.86 19.63
CA LEU A 56 -12.92 7.47 21.03
C LEU A 56 -13.51 8.60 21.87
N ILE A 57 -13.14 9.86 21.60
CA ILE A 57 -13.71 11.05 22.25
C ILE A 57 -15.09 11.41 21.63
N GLY A 58 -15.53 10.69 20.60
CA GLY A 58 -16.83 10.91 19.94
C GLY A 58 -16.87 12.12 19.02
N ARG A 59 -15.71 12.64 18.59
CA ARG A 59 -15.62 13.75 17.63
C ARG A 59 -15.64 13.23 16.20
N ASP A 60 -16.73 12.54 15.85
CA ASP A 60 -16.86 11.80 14.60
C ASP A 60 -16.71 12.70 13.36
N LEU A 61 -17.19 13.95 13.40
CA LEU A 61 -17.03 14.89 12.29
C LEU A 61 -15.56 15.23 12.03
N LEU A 62 -14.77 15.50 13.08
CA LEU A 62 -13.35 15.79 12.94
C LEU A 62 -12.59 14.54 12.46
N ALA A 63 -13.00 13.35 12.91
CA ALA A 63 -12.44 12.09 12.45
C ALA A 63 -12.70 11.87 10.96
N VAL A 64 -13.93 12.14 10.47
CA VAL A 64 -14.25 12.08 9.03
C VAL A 64 -13.42 13.09 8.24
N ILE A 65 -13.31 14.34 8.72
CA ILE A 65 -12.51 15.37 8.04
C ILE A 65 -11.04 14.92 7.94
N LEU A 66 -10.48 14.43 9.03
CA LEU A 66 -9.12 13.90 9.06
C LEU A 66 -8.93 12.76 8.04
N LEU A 67 -9.84 11.78 8.04
CA LEU A 67 -9.77 10.66 7.09
C LEU A 67 -9.90 11.15 5.64
N ALA A 68 -10.82 12.08 5.38
CA ALA A 68 -11.07 12.61 4.05
C ALA A 68 -9.87 13.40 3.51
N VAL A 69 -9.30 14.29 4.35
CA VAL A 69 -8.09 15.05 3.99
C VAL A 69 -6.91 14.10 3.80
N SER A 70 -6.63 13.24 4.77
CA SER A 70 -5.51 12.29 4.71
C SER A 70 -5.59 11.38 3.49
N SER A 71 -6.79 10.88 3.15
CA SER A 71 -6.96 10.03 1.97
C SER A 71 -6.80 10.83 0.69
N SER A 72 -7.39 12.02 0.60
CA SER A 72 -7.34 12.85 -0.61
C SER A 72 -5.92 13.33 -0.95
N THR A 73 -5.16 13.76 0.06
CA THR A 73 -3.76 14.20 -0.12
C THR A 73 -2.92 13.06 -0.72
N ASP A 74 -3.10 11.84 -0.22
CA ASP A 74 -2.37 10.68 -0.73
C ASP A 74 -2.70 10.35 -2.19
N LEU A 75 -3.98 10.45 -2.60
CA LEU A 75 -4.37 10.17 -3.97
C LEU A 75 -3.76 11.17 -4.95
N LEU A 76 -3.73 12.45 -4.57
CA LEU A 76 -3.20 13.53 -5.39
C LEU A 76 -1.68 13.42 -5.50
N ASP A 77 -1.00 13.27 -4.38
CA ASP A 77 0.46 13.22 -4.36
C ASP A 77 0.99 11.90 -4.94
N GLY A 78 0.27 10.79 -4.78
CA GLY A 78 0.60 9.51 -5.40
C GLY A 78 0.45 9.52 -6.93
N GLN A 79 -0.37 10.40 -7.49
CA GLN A 79 -0.45 10.63 -8.95
C GLN A 79 0.69 11.53 -9.44
N ILE A 80 1.01 12.57 -8.67
CA ILE A 80 2.08 13.53 -9.00
C ILE A 80 3.45 12.86 -8.89
N ALA A 81 3.74 12.15 -7.80
CA ALA A 81 5.01 11.47 -7.57
C ALA A 81 5.32 10.39 -8.63
N ARG A 82 4.28 9.73 -9.17
CA ARG A 82 4.43 8.80 -10.30
C ARG A 82 4.92 9.47 -11.58
N ARG A 83 4.64 10.76 -11.77
CA ARG A 83 5.16 11.55 -12.90
C ARG A 83 6.60 12.00 -12.68
N PHE A 84 7.07 12.11 -11.44
CA PHE A 84 8.42 12.58 -11.09
C PHE A 84 9.45 11.47 -10.89
N ASN A 85 9.07 10.20 -11.01
CA ASN A 85 9.97 9.03 -10.96
C ASN A 85 10.82 8.94 -9.66
N GLN A 86 10.33 9.52 -8.55
CA GLN A 86 11.01 9.57 -7.25
C GLN A 86 10.54 8.44 -6.33
N GLN A 87 10.77 7.18 -6.72
CA GLN A 87 10.41 6.01 -5.91
C GLN A 87 11.66 5.36 -5.33
N SER A 88 11.63 5.05 -4.03
CA SER A 88 12.70 4.29 -3.35
C SER A 88 12.27 2.82 -3.20
N LYS A 89 13.22 1.88 -3.29
CA LYS A 89 12.94 0.44 -3.16
C LYS A 89 12.32 0.06 -1.80
N LEU A 90 12.67 0.79 -0.74
CA LEU A 90 12.08 0.61 0.58
C LEU A 90 10.65 1.15 0.63
N GLY A 91 10.39 2.31 0.03
CA GLY A 91 9.06 2.90 -0.05
C GLY A 91 8.09 2.04 -0.86
N GLU A 92 8.54 1.40 -1.93
CA GLU A 92 7.70 0.54 -2.78
C GLU A 92 7.06 -0.64 -2.01
N VAL A 93 7.75 -1.17 -1.00
CA VAL A 93 7.24 -2.27 -0.17
C VAL A 93 6.48 -1.75 1.07
N LEU A 94 6.96 -0.65 1.66
CA LEU A 94 6.39 -0.10 2.89
C LEU A 94 5.04 0.58 2.64
N ASP A 95 4.87 1.23 1.49
CA ASP A 95 3.69 2.01 1.13
C ASP A 95 2.41 1.14 1.07
N PRO A 96 2.36 0.00 0.33
CA PRO A 96 1.20 -0.89 0.36
C PRO A 96 0.89 -1.52 1.73
N ALA A 97 1.89 -1.64 2.60
CA ALA A 97 1.70 -2.17 3.95
C ALA A 97 1.09 -1.12 4.88
N ALA A 98 1.61 0.11 4.85
CA ALA A 98 1.07 1.24 5.60
C ALA A 98 -0.38 1.54 5.21
N ASP A 99 -0.70 1.50 3.91
CA ASP A 99 -2.06 1.65 3.37
C ASP A 99 -3.03 0.64 3.97
N ARG A 100 -2.63 -0.63 4.02
CA ARG A 100 -3.47 -1.72 4.56
C ARG A 100 -3.63 -1.61 6.06
N LEU A 101 -2.56 -1.30 6.79
CA LEU A 101 -2.63 -1.07 8.22
C LEU A 101 -3.56 0.09 8.55
N TYR A 102 -3.52 1.18 7.78
CA TYR A 102 -4.42 2.30 7.93
C TYR A 102 -5.90 1.89 7.82
N ILE A 103 -6.26 1.19 6.74
CA ILE A 103 -7.63 0.69 6.51
C ILE A 103 -8.06 -0.28 7.64
N LEU A 104 -7.16 -1.17 8.04
CA LEU A 104 -7.41 -2.16 9.08
C LEU A 104 -7.68 -1.49 10.43
N VAL A 105 -6.86 -0.53 10.83
CA VAL A 105 -7.06 0.18 12.11
C VAL A 105 -8.35 1.00 12.08
N ILE A 106 -8.69 1.63 10.96
CA ILE A 106 -9.97 2.33 10.84
C ILE A 106 -11.14 1.35 10.97
N ALA A 107 -11.11 0.23 10.25
CA ALA A 107 -12.15 -0.79 10.33
C ALA A 107 -12.31 -1.33 11.77
N VAL A 108 -11.20 -1.57 12.47
CA VAL A 108 -11.19 -1.99 13.90
C VAL A 108 -11.82 -0.92 14.78
N ALA A 109 -11.42 0.35 14.64
CA ALA A 109 -11.97 1.44 15.44
C ALA A 109 -13.50 1.59 15.25
N LEU A 110 -13.97 1.47 14.01
CA LEU A 110 -15.40 1.50 13.71
C LEU A 110 -16.15 0.28 14.24
N ALA A 111 -15.51 -0.89 14.28
CA ALA A 111 -16.08 -2.09 14.86
C ALA A 111 -16.20 -2.01 16.39
N VAL A 112 -15.18 -1.46 17.06
CA VAL A 112 -15.21 -1.19 18.51
C VAL A 112 -16.33 -0.21 18.87
N ARG A 113 -16.61 0.77 18.01
CA ARG A 113 -17.74 1.71 18.17
C ARG A 113 -19.11 1.09 17.86
N GLY A 114 -19.15 -0.15 17.37
CA GLY A 114 -20.40 -0.82 16.94
C GLY A 114 -21.00 -0.26 15.64
N ILE A 115 -20.26 0.58 14.90
CA ILE A 115 -20.72 1.13 13.62
C ILE A 115 -20.59 0.08 12.51
N VAL A 116 -19.47 -0.66 12.52
CA VAL A 116 -19.18 -1.76 11.60
C VAL A 116 -19.36 -3.08 12.36
N PRO A 117 -20.07 -4.08 11.82
CA PRO A 117 -20.20 -5.36 12.49
C PRO A 117 -18.88 -6.13 12.41
N TRP A 118 -18.57 -6.88 13.47
CA TRP A 118 -17.38 -7.73 13.54
C TRP A 118 -17.28 -8.73 12.38
N SER A 119 -18.42 -9.18 11.83
CA SER A 119 -18.46 -10.05 10.65
C SER A 119 -17.80 -9.40 9.42
N TYR A 120 -18.04 -8.11 9.18
CA TYR A 120 -17.43 -7.37 8.08
C TYR A 120 -15.92 -7.24 8.28
N LEU A 121 -15.49 -6.96 9.51
CA LEU A 121 -14.07 -6.90 9.86
C LEU A 121 -13.36 -8.25 9.63
N ILE A 122 -13.98 -9.36 10.01
CA ILE A 122 -13.47 -10.72 9.76
C ILE A 122 -13.35 -10.98 8.26
N ILE A 123 -14.32 -10.52 7.44
CA ILE A 123 -14.25 -10.64 5.98
C ILE A 123 -13.02 -9.88 5.45
N LEU A 124 -12.74 -8.66 5.90
CA LEU A 124 -11.54 -7.92 5.46
C LEU A 124 -10.25 -8.63 5.90
N LEU A 125 -10.15 -8.96 7.20
CA LEU A 125 -8.97 -9.60 7.77
C LEU A 125 -8.71 -10.98 7.16
N GLY A 126 -9.75 -11.76 6.86
CA GLY A 126 -9.62 -13.10 6.31
C GLY A 126 -8.86 -13.11 4.99
N ARG A 127 -9.11 -12.12 4.12
CA ARG A 127 -8.34 -11.95 2.88
C ARG A 127 -6.89 -11.60 3.18
N ASP A 128 -6.63 -10.65 4.09
CA ASP A 128 -5.25 -10.25 4.39
C ASP A 128 -4.45 -11.36 5.05
N LEU A 129 -5.05 -12.16 5.93
CA LEU A 129 -4.45 -13.37 6.49
C LEU A 129 -4.18 -14.40 5.39
N MET A 130 -5.12 -14.64 4.47
CA MET A 130 -4.93 -15.53 3.33
C MET A 130 -3.72 -15.10 2.49
N MET A 131 -3.60 -13.81 2.17
CA MET A 131 -2.46 -13.28 1.41
C MET A 131 -1.14 -13.35 2.21
N LEU A 132 -1.19 -13.08 3.51
CA LEU A 132 -0.04 -13.13 4.40
C LEU A 132 0.53 -14.54 4.54
N LEU A 133 -0.31 -15.58 4.49
CA LEU A 133 0.12 -16.97 4.50
C LEU A 133 0.59 -17.45 3.11
N LEU A 134 -0.12 -17.04 2.05
CA LEU A 134 0.15 -17.51 0.70
C LEU A 134 1.47 -16.96 0.13
N VAL A 135 1.74 -15.66 0.30
CA VAL A 135 2.91 -14.99 -0.31
C VAL A 135 4.25 -15.57 0.18
N PRO A 136 4.49 -15.78 1.49
CA PRO A 136 5.72 -16.42 1.97
C PRO A 136 5.82 -17.89 1.53
N ALA A 137 4.72 -18.62 1.52
CA ALA A 137 4.69 -20.02 1.08
C ALA A 137 5.11 -20.19 -0.39
N LEU A 138 4.69 -19.26 -1.26
CA LEU A 138 5.14 -19.15 -2.65
C LEU A 138 6.62 -18.78 -2.76
N ARG A 139 7.07 -17.77 -2.01
CA ARG A 139 8.46 -17.32 -2.03
C ARG A 139 9.42 -18.44 -1.62
N ALA A 140 9.04 -19.25 -0.63
CA ALA A 140 9.79 -20.43 -0.22
C ALA A 140 9.95 -21.48 -1.33
N ARG A 141 9.05 -21.48 -2.34
CA ARG A 141 9.07 -22.39 -3.50
C ARG A 141 9.71 -21.77 -4.76
N GLY A 142 10.35 -20.60 -4.66
CA GLY A 142 11.07 -19.97 -5.78
C GLY A 142 10.20 -19.21 -6.79
N ALA A 143 8.88 -19.07 -6.54
CA ALA A 143 8.01 -18.27 -7.40
C ALA A 143 8.22 -16.76 -7.10
N ILE A 144 9.02 -16.09 -7.94
CA ILE A 144 9.36 -14.66 -7.81
C ILE A 144 8.76 -13.89 -8.98
N SER A 145 7.45 -13.72 -8.99
CA SER A 145 6.74 -12.56 -9.59
C SER A 145 5.28 -12.92 -9.79
N LEU A 146 4.42 -12.37 -8.95
CA LEU A 146 2.99 -12.39 -9.23
C LEU A 146 2.59 -10.97 -9.64
N PRO A 147 2.05 -10.78 -10.84
CA PRO A 147 1.68 -9.46 -11.33
C PRO A 147 0.67 -8.82 -10.38
N VAL A 148 0.93 -7.57 -10.01
CA VAL A 148 0.07 -6.83 -9.09
C VAL A 148 -1.25 -6.53 -9.80
N HIS A 149 -2.32 -7.21 -9.43
CA HIS A 149 -3.62 -7.01 -10.06
C HIS A 149 -4.19 -5.64 -9.73
N PHE A 150 -4.48 -4.86 -10.78
CA PHE A 150 -5.16 -3.56 -10.69
C PHE A 150 -6.48 -3.63 -9.93
N VAL A 151 -7.17 -4.77 -9.97
CA VAL A 151 -8.44 -5.01 -9.26
C VAL A 151 -8.29 -4.81 -7.75
N GLY A 152 -7.20 -5.29 -7.15
CA GLY A 152 -6.94 -5.12 -5.72
C GLY A 152 -6.72 -3.66 -5.35
N LYS A 153 -6.10 -2.89 -6.26
CA LYS A 153 -5.90 -1.45 -6.07
C LYS A 153 -7.24 -0.71 -6.04
N ILE A 154 -8.12 -0.98 -6.99
CA ILE A 154 -9.47 -0.41 -7.05
C ILE A 154 -10.28 -0.76 -5.79
N ALA A 155 -10.19 -2.02 -5.33
CA ALA A 155 -10.85 -2.45 -4.10
C ALA A 155 -10.40 -1.61 -2.88
N THR A 156 -9.09 -1.38 -2.73
CA THR A 156 -8.52 -0.54 -1.68
C THR A 156 -9.03 0.90 -1.78
N PHE A 157 -9.10 1.48 -2.99
CA PHE A 157 -9.68 2.81 -3.21
C PHE A 157 -11.15 2.88 -2.79
N CYS A 158 -11.96 1.87 -3.14
CA CYS A 158 -13.35 1.80 -2.70
C CYS A 158 -13.46 1.74 -1.17
N LEU A 159 -12.60 0.96 -0.50
CA LEU A 159 -12.59 0.87 0.96
C LEU A 159 -12.14 2.17 1.63
N LEU A 160 -11.17 2.88 1.05
CA LEU A 160 -10.73 4.19 1.52
C LEU A 160 -11.85 5.24 1.48
N ILE A 161 -12.74 5.15 0.48
CA ILE A 161 -13.92 6.03 0.40
C ILE A 161 -15.04 5.51 1.32
N ALA A 162 -15.22 4.20 1.42
CA ALA A 162 -16.29 3.59 2.18
C ALA A 162 -16.20 3.90 3.69
N LEU A 163 -15.03 3.72 4.30
CA LEU A 163 -14.89 3.82 5.76
C LEU A 163 -15.20 5.23 6.32
N PRO A 164 -14.70 6.33 5.73
CA PRO A 164 -15.10 7.68 6.13
C PRO A 164 -16.60 7.93 5.92
N LEU A 165 -17.19 7.43 4.83
CA LEU A 165 -18.62 7.58 4.54
C LEU A 165 -19.49 6.81 5.54
N VAL A 166 -19.07 5.61 5.92
CA VAL A 166 -19.73 4.79 6.95
C VAL A 166 -19.70 5.51 8.30
N LEU A 167 -18.55 6.09 8.68
CA LEU A 167 -18.43 6.90 9.88
C LEU A 167 -19.32 8.16 9.81
N LEU A 168 -19.34 8.85 8.67
CA LEU A 168 -20.18 10.03 8.46
C LEU A 168 -21.67 9.69 8.56
N GLY A 169 -22.08 8.54 8.03
CA GLY A 169 -23.44 8.03 8.11
C GLY A 169 -23.88 7.59 9.50
N ALA A 170 -22.94 7.38 10.44
CA ALA A 170 -23.22 7.08 11.83
C ALA A 170 -23.55 8.32 12.67
N GLY A 171 -23.14 9.51 12.22
CA GLY A 171 -23.46 10.77 12.90
C GLY A 171 -24.93 11.19 12.72
N SER A 172 -25.36 12.22 13.46
CA SER A 172 -26.74 12.76 13.42
C SER A 172 -26.87 14.00 12.52
N TRP A 173 -26.35 13.93 11.30
CA TRP A 173 -26.34 15.03 10.33
C TRP A 173 -27.42 14.86 9.27
N VAL A 174 -27.78 15.95 8.58
CA VAL A 174 -28.74 15.91 7.46
C VAL A 174 -28.28 14.97 6.34
N ILE A 175 -26.97 14.89 6.11
CA ILE A 175 -26.36 14.04 5.08
C ILE A 175 -26.21 12.57 5.50
N SER A 176 -26.44 12.24 6.78
CA SER A 176 -26.18 10.90 7.32
C SER A 176 -26.92 9.75 6.61
N PRO A 177 -28.21 9.87 6.23
CA PRO A 177 -28.91 8.79 5.54
C PRO A 177 -28.27 8.45 4.19
N ALA A 178 -27.93 9.47 3.40
CA ALA A 178 -27.27 9.30 2.10
C ALA A 178 -25.86 8.74 2.27
N ALA A 179 -25.09 9.27 3.22
CA ALA A 179 -23.74 8.80 3.52
C ALA A 179 -23.73 7.34 4.00
N LYS A 180 -24.72 6.91 4.79
CA LYS A 180 -24.86 5.53 5.25
C LYS A 180 -25.10 4.56 4.09
N ILE A 181 -26.04 4.90 3.19
CA ILE A 181 -26.36 4.06 2.03
C ILE A 181 -25.15 3.94 1.11
N LEU A 182 -24.56 5.08 0.73
CA LEU A 182 -23.39 5.10 -0.13
C LEU A 182 -22.20 4.40 0.53
N GLY A 183 -21.96 4.63 1.81
CA GLY A 183 -20.85 4.05 2.56
C GLY A 183 -20.93 2.54 2.58
N TRP A 184 -22.10 1.97 2.89
CA TRP A 184 -22.30 0.54 2.87
C TRP A 184 -22.28 -0.07 1.47
N ALA A 185 -22.76 0.65 0.45
CA ALA A 185 -22.66 0.22 -0.93
C ALA A 185 -21.19 0.09 -1.38
N PHE A 186 -20.38 1.11 -1.12
CA PHE A 186 -18.93 1.09 -1.39
C PHE A 186 -18.20 0.06 -0.52
N ALA A 187 -18.62 -0.15 0.73
CA ALA A 187 -18.04 -1.14 1.63
C ALA A 187 -18.21 -2.56 1.08
N TRP A 188 -19.45 -2.95 0.75
CA TRP A 188 -19.72 -4.27 0.19
C TRP A 188 -19.10 -4.48 -1.18
N TRP A 189 -19.17 -3.47 -2.06
CA TRP A 189 -18.54 -3.54 -3.36
C TRP A 189 -17.01 -3.64 -3.25
N GLY A 190 -16.41 -2.83 -2.38
CA GLY A 190 -14.98 -2.86 -2.08
C GLY A 190 -14.56 -4.21 -1.54
N ALA A 191 -15.28 -4.75 -0.55
CA ALA A 191 -15.02 -6.08 0.02
C ALA A 191 -15.14 -7.19 -1.03
N PHE A 192 -16.14 -7.15 -1.90
CA PHE A 192 -16.29 -8.10 -3.00
C PHE A 192 -15.08 -8.07 -3.95
N MET A 193 -14.68 -6.89 -4.42
CA MET A 193 -13.50 -6.74 -5.27
C MET A 193 -12.21 -7.16 -4.54
N TYR A 194 -12.14 -6.90 -3.23
CA TYR A 194 -11.00 -7.25 -2.40
C TYR A 194 -10.80 -8.77 -2.32
N TRP A 195 -11.89 -9.51 -2.12
CA TRP A 195 -11.90 -10.97 -2.15
C TRP A 195 -11.69 -11.53 -3.54
N TRP A 196 -12.34 -10.96 -4.56
CA TRP A 196 -12.15 -11.39 -5.95
C TRP A 196 -10.68 -11.30 -6.36
N ALA A 197 -10.01 -10.17 -6.08
CA ALA A 197 -8.59 -10.00 -6.33
C ALA A 197 -7.74 -11.04 -5.57
N GLY A 198 -8.09 -11.35 -4.32
CA GLY A 198 -7.45 -12.40 -3.54
C GLY A 198 -7.61 -13.79 -4.16
N LEU A 199 -8.82 -14.15 -4.59
CA LEU A 199 -9.11 -15.45 -5.21
C LEU A 199 -8.42 -15.61 -6.56
N VAL A 200 -8.35 -14.56 -7.38
CA VAL A 200 -7.58 -14.57 -8.63
C VAL A 200 -6.10 -14.84 -8.32
N TYR A 201 -5.55 -14.20 -7.29
CA TYR A 201 -4.16 -14.41 -6.89
C TYR A 201 -3.88 -15.85 -6.43
N VAL A 202 -4.80 -16.42 -5.65
CA VAL A 202 -4.76 -17.83 -5.22
C VAL A 202 -4.81 -18.77 -6.42
N LYS A 203 -5.71 -18.54 -7.38
CA LYS A 203 -5.81 -19.38 -8.58
C LYS A 203 -4.54 -19.35 -9.42
N GLN A 204 -3.97 -18.16 -9.65
CA GLN A 204 -2.71 -18.03 -10.37
C GLN A 204 -1.57 -18.76 -9.66
N THR A 205 -1.53 -18.65 -8.34
CA THR A 205 -0.57 -19.39 -7.50
C THR A 205 -0.64 -20.90 -7.71
N PHE A 206 -1.84 -21.48 -7.67
CA PHE A 206 -1.99 -22.92 -7.86
C PHE A 206 -1.62 -23.38 -9.27
N SER A 207 -1.87 -22.56 -10.30
CA SER A 207 -1.43 -22.88 -11.66
C SER A 207 0.10 -22.94 -11.78
N PHE A 208 0.82 -21.96 -11.21
CA PHE A 208 2.29 -21.94 -11.24
C PHE A 208 2.91 -23.12 -10.48
N VAL A 209 2.33 -23.53 -9.35
CA VAL A 209 2.82 -24.69 -8.58
C VAL A 209 2.64 -25.99 -9.38
N LYS A 210 1.52 -26.16 -10.09
CA LYS A 210 1.30 -27.34 -10.93
C LYS A 210 2.28 -27.43 -12.11
N GLU A 211 2.66 -26.31 -12.71
CA GLU A 211 3.62 -26.27 -13.82
C GLU A 211 5.05 -26.62 -13.38
N THR A 212 5.43 -26.21 -12.17
CA THR A 212 6.76 -26.51 -11.59
C THR A 212 6.90 -27.93 -11.09
N GLU A 213 5.82 -28.60 -10.68
CA GLU A 213 5.83 -30.03 -10.33
C GLU A 213 5.81 -30.95 -11.57
N ALA A 214 5.47 -30.41 -12.75
CA ALA A 214 5.36 -31.17 -13.99
C ALA A 214 6.63 -31.10 -14.89
N SER A 215 7.63 -30.30 -14.52
CA SER A 215 8.93 -30.15 -15.24
C SER A 215 10.05 -30.80 -14.45
#